data_AF-A0AAE3CG27-F1
#
_entry.id   AF-A0AAE3CG27-F1
#
_cell.length_a   1.000
_cell.length_b   1.000
_cell.length_c   1.000
_cell.angle_alpha   90.00
_cell.angle_beta   90.00
_cell.angle_gamma   90.00
#
_symmetry.space_group_name_H-M   'P 1'
#
loop_
_entity.id
_entity.type
_entity.pdbx_description
1 polymer ?
#
loop_
_entity_poly.entity_id
_entity_poly.type
_entity_poly.pdbx_seq_one_letter_code
_entity_poly.pdbx_strand_id
1 'polypeptide(L)'
;MGFMADRAEFEIFSKAVRIYLDWANKNIPGFQALLLMLQDEFNVNSQEEALREILLNPEKFYNAIMKQTGSTIVAESHLYLIICSFIDLFKLPFNATTVVKVMRKGRWDELRELVRQAGSHLSEKI
;
A
#
# COMPACT_ATOMS: atom_id res chain seq x y z
N MET A 1 19.46 20.78 -6.12
CA MET A 1 19.13 20.34 -4.75
C MET A 1 18.07 19.22 -4.69
N GLY A 2 17.53 18.69 -5.80
CA GLY A 2 16.41 17.71 -5.76
C GLY A 2 16.77 16.23 -5.54
N PHE A 3 17.98 15.78 -5.88
CA PHE A 3 18.30 14.34 -5.91
C PHE A 3 18.50 13.66 -4.54
N MET A 4 18.81 14.43 -3.49
CA MET A 4 19.05 13.88 -2.15
C MET A 4 17.77 13.75 -1.32
N ALA A 5 16.77 14.62 -1.56
CA ALA A 5 15.48 14.55 -0.89
C ALA A 5 14.69 13.31 -1.32
N ASP A 6 14.64 13.03 -2.63
CA ASP A 6 13.95 11.85 -3.18
C ASP A 6 14.53 10.53 -2.67
N ARG A 7 15.85 10.46 -2.47
CA ARG A 7 16.50 9.24 -1.97
C ARG A 7 16.21 8.97 -0.49
N ALA A 8 16.24 10.02 0.33
CA ALA A 8 15.93 9.92 1.75
C ALA A 8 14.45 9.55 1.98
N GLU A 9 13.54 10.19 1.24
CA GLU A 9 12.11 9.86 1.27
C GLU A 9 11.85 8.41 0.82
N PHE A 10 12.53 7.94 -0.22
CA PHE A 10 12.41 6.56 -0.69
C PHE A 10 12.94 5.53 0.32
N GLU A 11 14.05 5.84 1.02
CA GLU A 11 14.59 4.98 2.07
C GLU A 11 13.64 4.89 3.28
N ILE A 12 13.07 6.02 3.71
CA ILE A 12 12.09 6.08 4.80
C ILE A 12 10.84 5.28 4.43
N PHE A 13 10.32 5.47 3.22
CA PHE A 13 9.18 4.71 2.73
C PHE A 13 9.48 3.21 2.68
N SER A 14 10.66 2.82 2.21
CA SER A 14 11.08 1.40 2.19
C SER A 14 11.18 0.79 3.59
N LYS A 15 11.65 1.56 4.58
CA LYS A 15 11.68 1.12 5.98
C LYS A 15 10.26 0.95 6.53
N ALA A 16 9.34 1.87 6.22
CA ALA A 16 7.93 1.75 6.59
C ALA A 16 7.27 0.50 5.96
N VAL A 17 7.55 0.23 4.68
CA VAL A 17 7.07 -0.98 3.99
C VAL A 17 7.53 -2.24 4.71
N ARG A 18 8.79 -2.33 5.12
CA ARG A 18 9.31 -3.48 5.89
C ARG A 18 8.62 -3.66 7.23
N ILE A 19 8.50 -2.58 8.00
CA ILE A 19 7.82 -2.60 9.31
C ILE A 19 6.37 -3.06 9.14
N TYR A 20 5.67 -2.54 8.13
CA TYR A 20 4.30 -2.94 7.84
C TYR A 20 4.20 -4.39 7.36
N LEU A 21 5.12 -4.85 6.52
CA LEU A 21 5.17 -6.25 6.06
C LEU A 21 5.28 -7.21 7.25
N ASP A 22 6.21 -6.95 8.17
CA ASP A 22 6.40 -7.78 9.37
C ASP A 22 5.17 -7.77 10.28
N TRP A 23 4.53 -6.61 10.44
CA TRP A 23 3.30 -6.49 11.21
C TRP A 23 2.13 -7.21 10.53
N ALA A 24 1.94 -7.00 9.23
CA ALA A 24 0.81 -7.53 8.47
C ALA A 24 0.89 -9.06 8.34
N ASN A 25 2.08 -9.63 8.12
CA ASN A 25 2.28 -11.09 8.11
C ASN A 25 1.90 -11.75 9.46
N LYS A 26 1.97 -11.03 10.58
CA LYS A 26 1.58 -11.53 11.91
C LYS A 26 0.11 -11.30 12.24
N ASN A 27 -0.49 -10.23 11.73
CA ASN A 27 -1.81 -9.76 12.17
C ASN A 27 -2.92 -9.93 11.12
N ILE A 28 -2.58 -10.11 9.84
CA ILE A 28 -3.55 -10.26 8.75
C ILE A 28 -3.45 -11.70 8.21
N PRO A 29 -4.41 -12.58 8.54
CA PRO A 29 -4.44 -13.93 8.02
C PRO A 29 -4.43 -13.95 6.49
N GLY A 30 -3.60 -14.81 5.90
CA GLY A 30 -3.51 -14.97 4.45
C GLY A 30 -2.74 -13.86 3.72
N PHE A 31 -2.23 -12.84 4.43
CA PHE A 31 -1.50 -11.73 3.80
C PHE A 31 -0.23 -12.20 3.07
N GLN A 32 0.52 -13.13 3.67
CA GLN A 32 1.71 -13.70 3.03
C GLN A 32 1.37 -14.43 1.72
N ALA A 33 0.26 -15.17 1.69
CA ALA A 33 -0.19 -15.89 0.50
C ALA A 33 -0.67 -14.92 -0.60
N LEU A 34 -1.37 -13.86 -0.21
CA LEU A 34 -1.76 -12.77 -1.11
C LEU A 34 -0.52 -12.13 -1.76
N LEU A 35 0.51 -11.81 -0.97
CA LEU A 35 1.73 -11.21 -1.52
C LEU A 35 2.46 -12.16 -2.48
N LEU A 36 2.56 -13.45 -2.17
CA LEU A 36 3.15 -14.44 -3.06
C LEU A 36 2.45 -14.49 -4.42
N MET A 37 1.13 -14.51 -4.42
CA MET A 37 0.32 -14.47 -5.64
C MET A 37 0.56 -13.19 -6.45
N LEU A 38 0.71 -12.04 -5.78
CA LEU A 38 0.96 -10.75 -6.45
C LEU A 38 2.39 -10.61 -6.96
N GLN A 39 3.36 -11.32 -6.39
CA GLN A 39 4.73 -11.33 -6.91
C GLN A 39 4.77 -11.78 -8.37
N ASP A 40 4.04 -12.86 -8.69
CA ASP A 40 3.93 -13.37 -10.05
C ASP A 40 3.19 -12.39 -10.97
N GLU A 41 2.06 -11.84 -10.53
CA GLU A 41 1.27 -10.90 -11.35
C GLU A 41 2.00 -9.57 -11.60
N PHE A 42 2.81 -9.10 -10.64
CA PHE A 42 3.58 -7.87 -10.78
C PHE A 42 4.97 -8.08 -11.37
N ASN A 43 5.40 -9.34 -11.55
CA ASN A 43 6.73 -9.72 -12.00
C ASN A 43 7.84 -9.13 -11.10
N VAL A 44 7.70 -9.32 -9.79
CA VAL A 44 8.64 -8.84 -8.76
C VAL A 44 9.18 -9.99 -7.91
N ASN A 45 10.37 -9.82 -7.34
CA ASN A 45 11.12 -10.93 -6.75
C ASN A 45 10.98 -11.04 -5.23
N SER A 46 10.28 -10.09 -4.58
CA SER A 46 10.07 -10.13 -3.14
C SER A 46 8.68 -9.66 -2.71
N GLN A 47 8.24 -10.12 -1.54
CA GLN A 47 7.00 -9.67 -0.90
C GLN A 47 7.05 -8.17 -0.56
N GLU A 48 8.23 -7.66 -0.22
CA GLU A 48 8.47 -6.23 0.02
C GLU A 48 8.19 -5.41 -1.26
N GLU A 49 8.71 -5.86 -2.40
CA GLU A 49 8.43 -5.22 -3.69
C GLU A 49 6.96 -5.30 -4.07
N ALA A 50 6.32 -6.45 -3.88
CA ALA A 50 4.89 -6.61 -4.15
C ALA A 50 4.04 -5.66 -3.29
N LEU A 51 4.35 -5.55 -1.99
CA LEU A 51 3.69 -4.60 -1.10
C LEU A 51 3.95 -3.14 -1.50
N ARG A 52 5.18 -2.82 -1.88
CA ARG A 52 5.53 -1.49 -2.39
C ARG A 52 4.69 -1.13 -3.63
N GLU A 53 4.52 -2.08 -4.55
CA GLU A 53 3.66 -1.92 -5.73
C GLU A 53 2.20 -1.68 -5.35
N ILE A 54 1.66 -2.40 -4.35
CA ILE A 54 0.29 -2.17 -3.87
C ILE A 54 0.12 -0.73 -3.36
N LEU A 55 1.05 -0.26 -2.54
CA LEU A 55 0.96 1.06 -1.91
C LEU A 55 1.17 2.20 -2.92
N LEU A 56 2.11 2.06 -3.87
CA LEU A 56 2.39 3.10 -4.86
C LEU A 56 1.45 3.06 -6.08
N ASN A 57 0.93 1.87 -6.41
CA ASN A 57 0.07 1.61 -7.56
C ASN A 57 -1.19 0.80 -7.14
N PRO A 58 -2.06 1.38 -6.30
CA PRO A 58 -3.25 0.69 -5.78
C PRO A 58 -4.21 0.22 -6.89
N GLU A 59 -4.24 0.91 -8.03
CA GLU A 59 -4.99 0.49 -9.22
C GLU A 59 -4.47 -0.83 -9.81
N LYS A 60 -3.15 -1.01 -9.89
CA LYS A 60 -2.52 -2.23 -10.41
C LYS A 60 -2.91 -3.43 -9.55
N PHE A 61 -2.89 -3.25 -8.23
CA PHE A 61 -3.40 -4.23 -7.28
C PHE A 61 -4.88 -4.52 -7.47
N TYR A 62 -5.73 -3.48 -7.54
CA TYR A 62 -7.17 -3.65 -7.73
C TYR A 62 -7.47 -4.48 -8.98
N ASN A 63 -6.82 -4.16 -10.10
CA ASN A 63 -6.97 -4.87 -11.37
C ASN A 63 -6.50 -6.33 -11.29
N ALA A 64 -5.40 -6.60 -10.58
CA ALA A 64 -4.91 -7.96 -10.34
C ALA A 64 -5.94 -8.81 -9.57
N ILE A 65 -6.50 -8.29 -8.49
CA ILE A 65 -7.52 -9.00 -7.71
C ILE A 65 -8.82 -9.17 -8.51
N MET A 66 -9.23 -8.16 -9.27
CA MET A 66 -10.38 -8.24 -10.16
C MET A 66 -10.22 -9.32 -11.22
N LYS A 67 -9.04 -9.42 -11.85
CA LYS A 67 -8.73 -10.46 -12.85
C LYS A 67 -8.86 -11.87 -12.28
N GLN A 68 -8.47 -12.08 -11.03
CA GLN A 68 -8.53 -13.40 -10.40
C GLN A 68 -9.90 -13.76 -9.83
N THR A 69 -10.59 -12.79 -9.24
CA THR A 69 -11.80 -13.04 -8.45
C THR A 69 -13.09 -12.64 -9.14
N GLY A 70 -13.01 -11.76 -10.14
CA GLY A 70 -14.17 -11.15 -10.79
C GLY A 70 -15.03 -10.28 -9.87
N SER A 71 -14.59 -9.97 -8.64
CA SER A 71 -15.41 -9.35 -7.60
C SER A 71 -14.85 -8.03 -7.11
N THR A 72 -15.57 -6.95 -7.40
CA THR A 72 -15.27 -5.59 -6.92
C THR A 72 -15.21 -5.54 -5.41
N ILE A 73 -16.15 -6.19 -4.72
CA ILE A 73 -16.20 -6.20 -3.25
C ILE A 73 -14.93 -6.84 -2.68
N VAL A 74 -14.43 -7.91 -3.30
CA VAL A 74 -13.21 -8.58 -2.84
C VAL A 74 -11.98 -7.69 -3.06
N ALA A 75 -11.85 -7.08 -4.24
CA ALA A 75 -10.74 -6.18 -4.55
C ALA A 75 -10.72 -4.93 -3.64
N GLU A 76 -11.87 -4.29 -3.47
CA GLU A 76 -12.01 -3.13 -2.58
C GLU A 76 -11.74 -3.49 -1.12
N SER A 77 -12.22 -4.65 -0.64
CA SER A 77 -12.02 -5.07 0.75
C SER A 77 -10.56 -5.31 1.09
N HIS A 78 -9.80 -5.97 0.20
CA HIS A 78 -8.37 -6.16 0.42
C HIS A 78 -7.61 -4.84 0.36
N LEU A 79 -7.91 -3.99 -0.63
CA LEU A 79 -7.24 -2.70 -0.76
C LEU A 79 -7.52 -1.81 0.46
N TYR A 80 -8.77 -1.79 0.93
CA TYR A 80 -9.18 -1.10 2.13
C TYR A 80 -8.42 -1.60 3.35
N LEU A 81 -8.37 -2.92 3.55
CA LEU A 81 -7.67 -3.53 4.67
C LEU A 81 -6.19 -3.14 4.69
N ILE A 82 -5.51 -3.22 3.55
CA ILE A 82 -4.08 -2.93 3.44
C ILE A 82 -3.77 -1.46 3.69
N ILE A 83 -4.53 -0.56 3.07
CA ILE A 83 -4.26 0.87 3.17
C ILE A 83 -4.62 1.39 4.58
N CYS A 84 -5.76 0.97 5.13
CA CYS A 84 -6.19 1.46 6.45
C CYS A 84 -5.29 0.95 7.56
N SER A 85 -4.86 -0.31 7.53
CA SER A 85 -3.93 -0.81 8.55
C SER A 85 -2.55 -0.15 8.44
N PHE A 86 -2.07 0.18 7.23
CA PHE A 86 -0.86 0.97 7.04
C PHE A 86 -1.00 2.36 7.67
N ILE A 87 -2.12 3.04 7.40
CA ILE A 87 -2.44 4.34 7.99
C ILE A 87 -2.49 4.29 9.51
N ASP A 88 -3.19 3.31 10.07
CA ASP A 88 -3.39 3.17 11.50
C ASP A 88 -2.08 2.85 12.20
N LEU A 89 -1.25 1.98 11.62
CA LEU A 89 0.06 1.60 12.16
C LEU A 89 0.99 2.82 12.30
N PHE A 90 1.00 3.70 11.31
CA PHE A 90 1.87 4.88 11.29
C PHE A 90 1.20 6.17 11.77
N LYS A 91 -0.08 6.12 12.14
CA LYS A 91 -0.88 7.28 12.59
C LYS A 91 -0.82 8.44 11.59
N LEU A 92 -1.03 8.14 10.31
CA LEU A 92 -0.99 9.12 9.24
C LEU A 92 -2.11 10.16 9.39
N PRO A 93 -1.93 11.40 8.89
CA PRO A 93 -2.84 12.52 9.16
C PRO A 93 -4.19 12.43 8.43
N PHE A 94 -4.38 11.44 7.56
CA PHE A 94 -5.63 11.17 6.85
C PHE A 94 -6.26 9.88 7.37
N ASN A 95 -7.59 9.88 7.49
CA ASN A 95 -8.33 8.75 8.05
C ASN A 95 -8.86 7.80 6.95
N ALA A 96 -9.28 6.60 7.37
CA ALA A 96 -9.88 5.59 6.51
C ALA A 96 -11.06 6.11 5.66
N THR A 97 -11.81 7.10 6.15
CA THR A 97 -12.93 7.70 5.38
C THR A 97 -12.44 8.43 4.14
N THR A 98 -11.29 9.11 4.20
CA THR A 98 -10.69 9.76 3.02
C THR A 98 -10.31 8.72 1.98
N VAL A 99 -9.65 7.63 2.39
CA VAL A 99 -9.26 6.52 1.51
C VAL A 99 -10.47 5.90 0.80
N VAL A 100 -11.52 5.57 1.55
CA VAL A 100 -12.75 4.98 1.01
C VAL A 100 -13.41 5.91 -0.01
N LYS A 101 -13.47 7.21 0.28
CA LYS A 101 -14.06 8.19 -0.64
C LYS A 101 -13.29 8.25 -1.96
N VAL A 102 -11.96 8.19 -1.89
CA VAL A 102 -11.10 8.20 -3.07
C VAL A 102 -11.25 6.92 -3.89
N MET A 103 -11.23 5.75 -3.23
CA MET A 103 -11.43 4.44 -3.87
C MET A 103 -12.79 4.35 -4.57
N ARG A 104 -13.89 4.73 -3.89
CA ARG A 104 -15.25 4.68 -4.48
C ARG A 104 -15.44 5.58 -5.69
N LYS A 105 -14.63 6.64 -5.82
CA LYS A 105 -14.65 7.54 -6.97
C LYS A 105 -13.68 7.11 -8.08
N GLY A 106 -12.94 6.01 -7.90
CA GLY A 106 -11.91 5.55 -8.83
C GLY A 106 -10.77 6.57 -9.01
N ARG A 107 -10.53 7.44 -8.02
CA ARG A 107 -9.53 8.53 -8.13
C ARG A 107 -8.16 8.05 -7.67
N TRP A 108 -7.57 7.12 -8.41
CA TRP A 108 -6.32 6.46 -8.03
C TRP A 108 -5.14 7.42 -7.85
N ASP A 109 -5.10 8.52 -8.59
CA ASP A 109 -4.08 9.57 -8.42
C ASP A 109 -4.16 10.26 -7.05
N GLU A 110 -5.38 10.52 -6.55
CA GLU A 110 -5.56 11.08 -5.20
C GLU A 110 -5.08 10.07 -4.13
N LEU A 111 -5.29 8.77 -4.36
CA LEU A 111 -4.86 7.72 -3.43
C LEU A 111 -3.33 7.60 -3.40
N ARG A 112 -2.69 7.65 -4.57
CA ARG A 112 -1.23 7.67 -4.69
C ARG A 112 -0.64 8.89 -3.98
N GLU A 113 -1.24 10.05 -4.14
CA GLU A 113 -0.76 11.27 -3.48
C GLU A 113 -0.90 11.19 -1.94
N LEU A 114 -1.97 10.58 -1.42
CA LEU A 114 -2.09 10.32 0.02
C LEU A 114 -0.96 9.41 0.54
N VAL A 115 -0.64 8.33 -0.20
CA VAL A 115 0.49 7.45 0.14
C VAL A 115 1.83 8.19 0.03
N ARG A 116 1.99 9.09 -0.93
CA ARG A 116 3.21 9.92 -1.05
C ARG A 116 3.35 10.90 0.11
N GLN A 117 2.26 11.57 0.49
CA GLN A 117 2.23 12.48 1.64
C GLN A 117 2.53 11.75 2.95
N ALA A 118 2.17 10.46 3.06
CA ALA A 118 2.58 9.62 4.17
C ALA A 118 4.10 9.59 4.35
N GLY A 119 4.88 9.56 3.26
CA GLY A 119 6.35 9.56 3.27
C GLY A 119 6.95 10.65 4.15
N SER A 120 6.41 11.87 4.08
CA SER A 120 6.85 13.00 4.91
C SER A 120 6.61 12.77 6.41
N HIS A 121 5.46 12.19 6.78
CA HIS A 121 5.10 11.91 8.17
C HIS A 121 5.80 10.68 8.75
N LEU A 122 6.15 9.71 7.90
CA LEU A 122 6.89 8.50 8.29
C LEU A 122 8.29 8.84 8.82
N SER A 123 8.89 9.93 8.33
CA SER A 123 10.20 10.42 8.80
C SER A 123 10.23 10.77 10.30
N GLU A 124 9.08 11.16 10.86
CA GLU A 124 8.96 11.52 12.28
C GLU A 124 8.66 10.30 13.18
N LYS A 125 8.37 9.14 12.58
CA LYS A 125 7.85 7.95 13.27
C LYS A 125 8.81 6.76 13.26
N ILE A 126 9.85 6.79 12.43
CA ILE A 126 10.72 5.65 12.10
C ILE A 126 12.19 6.04 12.20
#